data_AF-A0A8J8FLT3-F1
#
_entry.id   AF-A0A8J8FLT3-F1
#
_cell.length_a   1.000
_cell.length_b   1.000
_cell.length_c   1.000
_cell.angle_alpha   90.00
_cell.angle_beta   90.00
_cell.angle_gamma   90.00
#
_symmetry.space_group_name_H-M   'P 1'
#
loop_
_entity.id
_entity.type
_entity.pdbx_description
1 polymer ?
#
loop_
_entity_poly.entity_id
_entity_poly.type
_entity_poly.pdbx_seq_one_letter_code
_entity_poly.pdbx_strand_id
1 'polypeptide(L)'
;MREHYESIAKNYLSLHGYSGVKLKDILGGFDFEKPVYNQTLDTGNILYQFVRRTSHNNAIIPKIGNWFCLPGAELTRLAIISGGEGRLVAKIKVVMPVVGLEGVASPQNINWAWSGGGIGGATQIFIPDKFLMSYFTVLGYSTDIKGLANI
;
A
#
# COMPACT_ATOMS: atom_id res chain seq x y z
N MET A 1 19.73 13.55 3.15
CA MET A 1 18.28 13.47 2.86
C MET A 1 17.74 12.05 3.04
N ARG A 2 18.35 11.04 2.41
CA ARG A 2 17.97 9.62 2.60
C ARG A 2 17.80 9.19 4.06
N GLU A 3 18.82 9.40 4.89
CA GLU A 3 18.80 9.01 6.31
C GLU A 3 17.66 9.67 7.10
N HIS A 4 17.27 10.88 6.72
CA HIS A 4 16.17 11.59 7.35
C HIS A 4 14.83 10.91 7.04
N TYR A 5 14.56 10.59 5.77
CA TYR A 5 13.33 9.88 5.37
C TYR A 5 13.27 8.46 5.93
N GLU A 6 14.41 7.76 5.96
CA GLU A 6 14.50 6.44 6.58
C GLU A 6 14.25 6.51 8.10
N SER A 7 14.72 7.56 8.78
CA SER A 7 14.46 7.78 10.21
C SER A 7 12.98 8.00 10.50
N ILE A 8 12.28 8.81 9.68
CA ILE A 8 10.82 9.02 9.79
C ILE A 8 10.09 7.68 9.71
N ALA A 9 10.38 6.88 8.68
CA ALA A 9 9.77 5.57 8.47
C ALA A 9 10.05 4.61 9.65
N LYS A 10 11.30 4.52 10.08
CA LYS A 10 11.70 3.68 11.23
C LYS A 10 10.95 4.07 12.50
N ASN A 11 10.86 5.36 12.80
CA ASN A 11 10.17 5.84 13.99
C ASN A 11 8.68 5.51 13.94
N TYR A 12 8.00 5.81 12.83
CA TYR A 12 6.60 5.49 12.63
C TYR A 12 6.32 3.98 12.81
N LEU A 13 7.10 3.13 12.14
CA LEU A 13 6.94 1.69 12.19
C LEU A 13 7.23 1.11 13.59
N SER A 14 8.25 1.61 14.27
CA SER A 14 8.61 1.16 15.62
C SER A 14 7.52 1.53 16.65
N LEU A 15 6.94 2.73 16.54
CA LEU A 15 5.78 3.15 17.36
C LEU A 15 4.52 2.28 17.14
N HIS A 16 4.48 1.56 16.03
CA HIS A 16 3.41 0.62 15.71
C HIS A 16 3.80 -0.85 15.91
N GLY A 17 4.92 -1.12 16.59
CA GLY A 17 5.32 -2.46 17.01
C GLY A 17 6.02 -3.29 15.92
N TYR A 18 6.42 -2.68 14.80
CA TYR A 18 7.21 -3.36 13.79
C TYR A 18 8.68 -3.42 14.19
N SER A 19 9.27 -4.61 14.18
CA SER A 19 10.67 -4.85 14.53
C SER A 19 11.27 -5.98 13.68
N GLY A 20 12.59 -6.18 13.81
CA GLY A 20 13.32 -7.28 13.18
C GLY A 20 13.13 -7.35 11.66
N VAL A 21 12.86 -8.56 11.16
CA VAL A 21 12.71 -8.84 9.72
C VAL A 21 11.51 -8.08 9.13
N LYS A 22 10.37 -8.04 9.84
CA LYS A 22 9.16 -7.35 9.35
C LYS A 22 9.39 -5.85 9.15
N LEU A 23 10.13 -5.21 10.06
CA LEU A 23 10.52 -3.80 9.92
C LEU A 23 11.40 -3.62 8.68
N LYS A 24 12.42 -4.45 8.51
CA LYS A 24 13.32 -4.40 7.35
C LYS A 24 12.57 -4.58 6.03
N ASP A 25 11.63 -5.51 5.97
CA ASP A 25 10.83 -5.78 4.78
C ASP A 25 9.96 -4.58 4.39
N ILE A 26 9.32 -3.93 5.37
CA ILE A 26 8.49 -2.74 5.10
C ILE A 26 9.35 -1.56 4.67
N LEU A 27 10.47 -1.31 5.36
CA LEU A 27 11.41 -0.25 4.98
C LEU A 27 11.96 -0.48 3.57
N GLY A 28 12.22 -1.73 3.21
CA GLY A 28 12.66 -2.12 1.88
C GLY A 28 11.69 -1.74 0.77
N GLY A 29 10.41 -1.54 1.08
CA GLY A 29 9.38 -1.11 0.13
C GLY A 29 9.44 0.39 -0.23
N PHE A 30 10.17 1.22 0.50
CA PHE A 30 10.26 2.66 0.26
C PHE A 30 11.56 3.07 -0.43
N ASP A 31 11.44 4.00 -1.37
CA ASP A 31 12.56 4.69 -2.01
C ASP A 31 12.96 5.92 -1.17
N PHE A 32 13.95 5.76 -0.30
CA PHE A 32 14.40 6.83 0.58
C PHE A 32 15.23 7.91 -0.13
N GLU A 33 15.51 7.80 -1.43
CA GLU A 33 16.01 8.95 -2.19
C GLU A 33 14.89 9.98 -2.47
N LYS A 34 13.64 9.62 -2.17
CA LYS A 34 12.44 10.47 -2.30
C LYS A 34 11.79 10.72 -0.94
N PRO A 35 10.94 11.77 -0.84
CA PRO A 35 10.28 12.11 0.42
C PRO A 35 9.43 10.98 0.99
N VAL A 36 9.49 10.86 2.32
CA VAL A 36 8.63 10.01 3.14
C VAL A 36 8.12 10.85 4.31
N TYR A 37 6.82 10.79 4.57
CA TYR A 37 6.19 11.55 5.65
C TYR A 37 4.98 10.83 6.24
N ASN A 38 4.61 11.25 7.45
CA ASN A 38 3.37 10.84 8.08
C ASN A 38 2.22 11.60 7.43
N GLN A 39 1.33 10.90 6.74
CA GLN A 39 0.16 11.45 6.09
C GLN A 39 -1.07 11.23 6.97
N THR A 40 -1.73 12.32 7.38
CA THR A 40 -3.05 12.24 8.01
C THR A 40 -4.10 11.96 6.93
N LEU A 41 -4.90 10.94 7.16
CA LEU A 41 -6.03 10.57 6.31
C LEU A 41 -7.31 10.85 7.08
N ASP A 42 -8.10 11.78 6.59
CA ASP A 42 -9.35 12.20 7.22
C ASP A 42 -10.52 11.29 6.81
N THR A 43 -11.56 11.27 7.64
CA THR A 43 -12.81 10.60 7.30
C THR A 43 -13.35 11.12 5.97
N GLY A 44 -13.66 10.19 5.07
CA GLY A 44 -14.13 10.49 3.72
C GLY A 44 -13.07 10.43 2.64
N ASN A 45 -11.77 10.46 2.99
CA ASN A 45 -10.70 10.26 2.01
C ASN A 45 -10.86 8.91 1.27
N ILE A 46 -10.51 8.90 -0.02
CA ILE A 46 -10.58 7.73 -0.88
C ILE A 46 -9.18 7.26 -1.22
N LEU A 47 -8.93 5.97 -0.96
CA LEU A 47 -7.71 5.27 -1.29
C LEU A 47 -8.01 4.08 -2.21
N TYR A 48 -6.96 3.57 -2.84
CA TYR A 48 -7.04 2.41 -3.72
C TYR A 48 -6.08 1.33 -3.28
N GLN A 49 -6.41 0.08 -3.54
CA GLN A 49 -5.53 -1.05 -3.27
C GLN A 49 -5.65 -2.13 -4.33
N PHE A 50 -4.52 -2.64 -4.80
CA PHE A 50 -4.46 -3.80 -5.67
C PHE A 50 -4.52 -5.10 -4.88
N VAL A 51 -5.68 -5.75 -4.86
CA VAL A 51 -5.98 -6.97 -4.10
C VAL A 51 -5.91 -8.19 -5.03
N ARG A 52 -5.31 -9.30 -4.59
CA ARG A 52 -5.31 -10.56 -5.37
C ARG A 52 -6.74 -11.09 -5.51
N ARG A 53 -7.11 -11.59 -6.70
CA ARG A 53 -8.46 -12.17 -6.92
C ARG A 53 -8.78 -13.31 -5.97
N THR A 54 -7.81 -14.18 -5.66
CA THR A 54 -7.98 -15.27 -4.69
C THR A 54 -8.30 -14.78 -3.29
N SER A 55 -7.73 -13.64 -2.87
CA SER A 55 -8.04 -13.03 -1.57
C SER A 55 -9.45 -12.43 -1.54
N HIS A 56 -9.97 -11.97 -2.69
CA HIS A 56 -11.34 -11.51 -2.83
C HIS A 56 -12.35 -12.67 -2.83
N ASN A 57 -12.09 -13.71 -3.63
CA ASN A 57 -13.03 -14.82 -3.85
C ASN A 57 -13.22 -15.72 -2.62
N ASN A 58 -12.23 -15.79 -1.71
CA ASN A 58 -12.23 -16.72 -0.58
C ASN A 58 -12.54 -16.08 0.79
N ALA A 59 -13.06 -14.85 0.86
CA ALA A 59 -13.22 -14.17 2.14
C ALA A 59 -14.65 -13.72 2.43
N ILE A 60 -15.20 -14.18 3.57
CA ILE A 60 -16.45 -13.70 4.19
C ILE A 60 -16.35 -12.20 4.54
N ILE A 61 -15.13 -11.65 4.64
CA ILE A 61 -14.83 -10.24 4.83
C ILE A 61 -13.68 -9.87 3.88
N PRO A 62 -13.79 -8.82 3.04
CA PRO A 62 -12.69 -8.43 2.16
C PRO A 62 -11.42 -8.10 2.96
N LYS A 63 -10.37 -8.90 2.77
CA LYS A 63 -9.05 -8.66 3.39
C LYS A 63 -8.33 -7.56 2.62
N ILE A 64 -8.47 -6.32 3.08
CA ILE A 64 -7.56 -5.25 2.68
C ILE A 64 -6.18 -5.51 3.32
N GLY A 65 -5.12 -5.19 2.59
CA GLY A 65 -3.73 -5.23 3.09
C GLY A 65 -3.28 -3.87 3.66
N ASN A 66 -2.01 -3.79 4.04
CA ASN A 66 -1.41 -2.60 4.62
C ASN A 66 -1.01 -1.52 3.61
N TRP A 67 -0.89 -1.86 2.33
CA TRP A 67 -0.38 -0.97 1.28
C TRP A 67 -1.51 -0.39 0.44
N PHE A 68 -1.60 0.92 0.40
CA PHE A 68 -2.58 1.69 -0.35
C PHE A 68 -1.87 2.54 -1.40
N CYS A 69 -2.63 3.02 -2.38
CA CYS A 69 -2.15 3.90 -3.44
C CYS A 69 -3.19 4.97 -3.77
N LEU A 70 -2.73 6.02 -4.44
CA LEU A 70 -3.57 7.10 -4.95
C LEU A 70 -4.17 6.73 -6.32
N PRO A 71 -5.19 7.47 -6.81
CA PRO A 71 -5.60 7.40 -8.21
C PRO A 71 -4.41 7.51 -9.17
N GLY A 72 -4.54 6.92 -10.34
CA GLY A 72 -3.50 6.81 -11.37
C GLY A 72 -2.41 5.75 -11.13
N ALA A 73 -2.32 5.11 -9.96
CA ALA A 73 -1.22 4.18 -9.69
C ALA A 73 -1.24 2.92 -10.58
N GLU A 74 -0.06 2.50 -11.02
CA GLU A 74 0.14 1.29 -11.83
C GLU A 74 0.87 0.20 -11.03
N LEU A 75 0.54 -1.08 -11.28
CA LEU A 75 1.14 -2.22 -10.58
C LEU A 75 2.68 -2.21 -10.59
N THR A 76 3.28 -2.04 -11.76
CA THR A 76 4.74 -2.05 -11.94
C THR A 76 5.42 -0.87 -11.25
N ARG A 77 4.74 0.27 -11.16
CA ARG A 77 5.19 1.48 -10.46
C ARG A 77 5.03 1.37 -8.94
N LEU A 78 4.13 0.52 -8.46
CA LEU A 78 4.03 0.11 -7.05
C LEU A 78 4.94 -1.09 -6.72
N ALA A 79 5.78 -1.51 -7.67
CA ALA A 79 6.68 -2.66 -7.53
C ALA A 79 5.96 -3.96 -7.12
N ILE A 80 4.74 -4.16 -7.62
CA ILE A 80 3.95 -5.38 -7.45
C ILE A 80 3.60 -5.99 -8.80
N ILE A 81 3.49 -7.30 -8.85
CA ILE A 81 3.03 -8.03 -10.03
C ILE A 81 1.60 -8.53 -9.85
N SER A 82 0.91 -8.76 -10.97
CA SER A 82 -0.48 -9.25 -10.99
C SER A 82 -0.60 -10.68 -10.46
N GLY A 83 0.42 -11.53 -10.67
CA GLY A 83 0.34 -12.97 -10.45
C GLY A 83 -0.53 -13.67 -11.49
N GLY A 84 -0.65 -15.01 -11.41
CA GLY A 84 -1.41 -15.83 -12.37
C GLY A 84 -2.92 -15.58 -12.36
N GLU A 85 -3.50 -15.32 -11.19
CA GLU A 85 -4.92 -15.01 -11.00
C GLU A 85 -5.25 -13.52 -11.17
N GLY A 86 -4.23 -12.69 -11.36
CA GLY A 86 -4.39 -11.24 -11.45
C GLY A 86 -4.82 -10.56 -10.14
N ARG A 87 -5.04 -9.25 -10.26
CA ARG A 87 -5.49 -8.38 -9.16
C ARG A 87 -6.75 -7.61 -9.56
N LEU A 88 -7.50 -7.18 -8.55
CA LEU A 88 -8.59 -6.20 -8.65
C LEU A 88 -8.13 -4.92 -7.97
N VAL A 89 -8.75 -3.80 -8.36
CA VAL A 89 -8.56 -2.52 -7.68
C VAL A 89 -9.72 -2.32 -6.71
N ALA A 90 -9.45 -2.36 -5.41
CA ALA A 90 -10.42 -1.98 -4.38
C ALA A 90 -10.46 -0.46 -4.23
N LYS A 91 -11.66 0.14 -4.25
CA LYS A 91 -11.88 1.52 -3.83
C LYS A 91 -12.25 1.53 -2.36
N ILE A 92 -11.48 2.25 -1.54
CA ILE A 92 -11.55 2.17 -0.07
C ILE A 92 -11.79 3.57 0.48
N LYS A 93 -12.80 3.70 1.35
CA LYS A 93 -13.10 4.94 2.07
C LYS A 93 -12.54 4.87 3.48
N VAL A 94 -11.86 5.93 3.91
CA VAL A 94 -11.47 6.14 5.31
C VAL A 94 -12.72 6.53 6.10
N VAL A 95 -13.04 5.80 7.15
CA VAL A 95 -14.22 6.06 8.01
C VAL A 95 -13.85 6.61 9.38
N MET A 96 -12.60 6.44 9.81
CA MET A 96 -12.03 7.07 10.99
C MET A 96 -10.66 7.66 10.66
N PRO A 97 -10.29 8.84 11.22
CA PRO A 97 -9.00 9.45 10.94
C PRO A 97 -7.84 8.54 11.34
N VAL A 98 -6.80 8.47 10.49
CA VAL A 98 -5.63 7.63 10.73
C VAL A 98 -4.40 8.26 10.11
N VAL A 99 -3.24 8.05 10.75
CA VAL A 99 -1.95 8.46 10.18
C VAL A 99 -1.35 7.26 9.46
N GLY A 100 -1.10 7.40 8.15
CA GLY A 100 -0.34 6.46 7.34
C GLY A 100 1.09 6.96 7.10
N LEU A 101 1.97 6.04 6.69
CA LEU A 101 3.31 6.40 6.20
C LEU A 101 3.27 6.49 4.67
N GLU A 102 3.32 7.69 4.13
CA GLU A 102 3.33 7.94 2.70
C GLU A 102 4.76 8.05 2.17
N GLY A 103 5.01 7.45 1.01
CA GLY A 103 6.27 7.56 0.31
C GLY A 103 6.21 6.95 -1.08
N VAL A 104 7.36 6.84 -1.72
CA VAL A 104 7.46 6.30 -3.08
C VAL A 104 7.93 4.85 -3.05
N ALA A 105 7.33 4.01 -3.89
CA ALA A 105 7.73 2.61 -4.02
C ALA A 105 9.17 2.47 -4.55
N SER A 106 9.99 1.72 -3.84
CA SER A 106 11.31 1.32 -4.32
C SER A 106 11.20 0.29 -5.45
N PRO A 107 12.15 0.26 -6.39
CA PRO A 107 12.24 -0.83 -7.35
C PRO A 107 12.44 -2.17 -6.64
N GLN A 108 11.74 -3.21 -7.10
CA GLN A 108 11.84 -4.56 -6.54
C GLN A 108 12.15 -5.58 -7.64
N ASN A 109 13.04 -6.51 -7.35
CA ASN A 109 13.21 -7.69 -8.19
C ASN A 109 11.93 -8.54 -8.18
N ILE A 110 11.66 -9.22 -9.29
CA ILE A 110 10.51 -10.12 -9.38
C ILE A 110 10.66 -11.23 -8.34
N ASN A 111 9.65 -11.38 -7.49
CA ASN A 111 9.56 -12.44 -6.52
C ASN A 111 8.13 -13.00 -6.50
N TRP A 112 7.97 -14.21 -7.04
CA TRP A 112 6.68 -14.88 -7.18
C TRP A 112 6.08 -15.32 -5.84
N ALA A 113 6.89 -15.59 -4.81
CA ALA A 113 6.41 -16.09 -3.51
C ALA A 113 5.47 -15.09 -2.82
N TRP A 114 5.77 -13.80 -2.91
CA TRP A 114 4.92 -12.72 -2.38
C TRP A 114 4.35 -11.80 -3.47
N SER A 115 4.56 -12.14 -4.74
CA SER A 115 4.06 -11.41 -5.92
C SER A 115 4.51 -9.95 -5.96
N GLY A 116 5.80 -9.76 -5.66
CA GLY A 116 6.53 -8.52 -5.81
C GLY A 116 7.27 -8.42 -7.13
N GLY A 117 7.58 -7.19 -7.54
CA GLY A 117 8.40 -6.92 -8.70
C GLY A 117 7.93 -5.71 -9.49
N GLY A 118 8.87 -4.88 -9.92
CA GLY A 118 8.58 -3.73 -10.78
C GLY A 118 9.58 -2.60 -10.59
N ILE A 119 9.45 -1.59 -11.45
CA ILE A 119 10.36 -0.45 -11.52
C ILE A 119 10.17 0.55 -10.37
N GLY A 120 9.10 0.43 -9.59
CA GLY A 120 8.80 1.38 -8.53
C GLY A 120 8.46 2.79 -9.06
N GLY A 121 8.37 3.75 -8.15
CA GLY A 121 8.19 5.16 -8.48
C GLY A 121 6.77 5.73 -8.29
N ALA A 122 5.75 4.92 -8.00
CA ALA A 122 4.43 5.45 -7.61
C ALA A 122 4.36 5.75 -6.10
N THR A 123 3.51 6.71 -5.75
CA THR A 123 3.14 6.97 -4.36
C THR A 123 2.37 5.80 -3.77
N GLN A 124 2.74 5.42 -2.56
CA GLN A 124 2.09 4.40 -1.76
C GLN A 124 1.99 4.85 -0.30
N ILE A 125 0.99 4.33 0.40
CA ILE A 125 0.75 4.62 1.81
C ILE A 125 0.71 3.30 2.56
N PHE A 126 1.56 3.16 3.56
CA PHE A 126 1.53 2.03 4.49
C PHE A 126 0.69 2.37 5.71
N ILE A 127 -0.25 1.50 6.06
CA ILE A 127 -1.09 1.62 7.25
C ILE A 127 -0.97 0.34 8.08
N PRO A 128 -0.66 0.43 9.39
CA PRO A 128 -0.55 -0.72 10.27
C PRO A 128 -1.79 -1.60 10.32
N ASP A 129 -1.56 -2.91 10.48
CA ASP A 129 -2.59 -3.96 10.45
C ASP A 129 -3.70 -3.75 11.49
N LYS A 130 -3.33 -3.25 12.68
CA LYS A 130 -4.27 -2.92 13.77
C LYS A 130 -5.37 -1.92 13.38
N PHE A 131 -5.20 -1.13 12.31
CA PHE A 131 -6.19 -0.15 11.87
C PHE A 131 -7.13 -0.69 10.77
N LEU A 132 -6.75 -1.77 10.08
CA LEU A 132 -7.41 -2.15 8.82
C LEU A 132 -8.88 -2.57 8.97
N MET A 133 -9.27 -3.15 10.11
CA MET A 133 -10.61 -3.71 10.29
C MET A 133 -11.70 -2.68 10.60
N SER A 134 -11.35 -1.54 11.20
CA SER A 134 -12.33 -0.57 11.68
C SER A 134 -12.21 0.82 11.03
N TYR A 135 -11.05 1.18 10.48
CA TYR A 135 -10.81 2.53 9.97
C TYR A 135 -11.19 2.68 8.49
N PHE A 136 -11.56 1.59 7.82
CA PHE A 136 -11.80 1.56 6.38
C PHE A 136 -13.09 0.83 6.03
N THR A 137 -13.68 1.23 4.90
CA THR A 137 -14.78 0.52 4.27
C THR A 137 -14.49 0.37 2.78
N VAL A 138 -14.60 -0.85 2.26
CA VAL A 138 -14.49 -1.11 0.82
C VAL A 138 -15.78 -0.67 0.15
N LEU A 139 -15.70 0.25 -0.81
CA LEU A 139 -16.84 0.75 -1.58
C LEU A 139 -17.16 -0.13 -2.79
N GLY A 140 -16.17 -0.87 -3.29
CA GLY A 140 -16.32 -1.74 -4.44
C GLY A 140 -14.97 -2.14 -5.06
N TYR A 141 -15.04 -3.00 -6.07
CA TYR A 141 -13.89 -3.49 -6.82
C TYR A 141 -14.05 -3.16 -8.30
N SER A 142 -12.97 -2.73 -8.94
CA SER A 142 -12.87 -2.60 -10.39
C SER A 142 -11.96 -3.69 -10.97
N THR A 143 -12.36 -4.22 -12.11
CA THR A 143 -11.53 -5.09 -12.96
C THR A 143 -10.65 -4.30 -13.92
N ASP A 144 -10.92 -3.00 -14.12
CA ASP A 144 -10.12 -2.14 -14.98
C ASP A 144 -8.85 -1.69 -14.26
N ILE A 145 -7.78 -2.45 -14.49
CA ILE A 145 -6.41 -2.15 -14.06
C ILE A 145 -5.77 -1.09 -14.97
N LYS A 146 -6.43 -0.74 -16.10
CA LYS A 146 -5.98 0.34 -16.98
C LYS A 146 -6.17 1.66 -16.26
N GLY A 147 -5.05 2.21 -15.77
CA GLY A 147 -4.86 3.60 -15.36
C GLY A 147 -6.07 4.27 -14.73
N LEU A 148 -6.06 4.39 -13.40
CA LEU A 148 -6.97 5.23 -12.60
C LEU A 148 -6.84 6.74 -12.93
N ALA A 149 -6.53 7.11 -14.18
CA ALA A 149 -6.14 8.43 -14.64
C ALA A 149 -7.32 9.37 -14.97
N ASN A 150 -8.57 8.93 -14.82
CA ASN A 150 -9.75 9.73 -15.18
C ASN A 150 -10.89 9.61 -14.16
N ILE A 151 -10.67 10.04 -12.92
CA ILE A 151 -11.74 10.45 -12.00
C ILE A 151 -11.39 11.82 -11.45
#